data_AF-A0A6B3IJ79-F1
#
_entry.id   AF-A0A6B3IJ79-F1
#
_cell.length_a   1.000
_cell.length_b   1.000
_cell.length_c   1.000
_cell.angle_alpha   90.00
_cell.angle_beta   90.00
_cell.angle_gamma   90.00
#
_symmetry.space_group_name_H-M   'P 1'
#
loop_
_entity.id
_entity.type
_entity.pdbx_description
1 polymer ?
#
loop_
_entity_poly.entity_id
_entity_poly.type
_entity_poly.pdbx_seq_one_letter_code
_entity_poly.pdbx_strand_id
1 'polypeptide(L)'
;GRLGSFQQAAIVIGIAISQLVNYTLLQIADGDQRGKILGLEAWQWMLGVMVVPAVLYGLLSFAIPESPRFLISVGKKAQARKILEEVEGDKIDLDARVTEIETAMHREHKSSFKDLLGNRFFFLPIVWVGIGLSMFQQLVGINVA
;
A
#
# COMPACT_ATOMS: atom_id res chain seq x y z
N GLY A 1 10.66 -7.38 -7.69
CA GLY A 1 11.78 -7.74 -6.80
C GLY A 1 11.98 -6.69 -5.72
N ARG A 2 12.72 -5.61 -6.00
CA ARG A 2 13.18 -4.64 -4.99
C ARG A 2 12.08 -3.72 -4.42
N LEU A 3 11.20 -3.17 -5.26
CA LEU A 3 10.10 -2.30 -4.80
C LEU A 3 9.09 -3.07 -3.94
N GLY A 4 8.75 -4.29 -4.35
CA GLY A 4 7.87 -5.17 -3.57
C GLY A 4 8.47 -5.58 -2.22
N SER A 5 9.79 -5.83 -2.14
CA SER A 5 10.43 -6.13 -0.86
C SER A 5 10.45 -4.93 0.09
N PHE A 6 10.56 -3.70 -0.41
CA PHE A 6 10.43 -2.50 0.43
C PHE A 6 9.03 -2.36 1.02
N GLN A 7 7.99 -2.62 0.23
CA GLN A 7 6.62 -2.60 0.72
C GLN A 7 6.38 -3.67 1.80
N GLN A 8 6.88 -4.89 1.59
CA GLN A 8 6.77 -5.95 2.59
C GLN A 8 7.56 -5.64 3.86
N ALA A 9 8.77 -5.10 3.72
CA ALA A 9 9.57 -4.66 4.87
C ALA A 9 8.83 -3.56 5.66
N ALA A 10 8.22 -2.57 4.97
CA ALA A 10 7.44 -1.52 5.62
C ALA A 10 6.23 -2.09 6.38
N ILE A 11 5.53 -3.08 5.82
CA ILE A 11 4.43 -3.78 6.51
C ILE A 11 4.93 -4.48 7.77
N VAL A 12 6.01 -5.26 7.67
CA VAL A 12 6.57 -6.01 8.81
C VAL A 12 7.06 -5.06 9.91
N ILE A 13 7.76 -3.99 9.54
CA ILE A 13 8.22 -2.96 10.48
C ILE A 13 7.02 -2.27 11.14
N GLY A 14 5.99 -1.94 10.37
CA GLY A 14 4.77 -1.33 10.88
C GLY A 14 4.07 -2.21 11.92
N ILE A 15 3.96 -3.52 11.65
CA ILE A 15 3.42 -4.49 12.61
C ILE A 15 4.29 -4.56 13.86
N ALA A 16 5.62 -4.63 13.72
CA ALA A 16 6.53 -4.69 14.87
C ALA A 16 6.43 -3.45 15.77
N ILE A 17 6.37 -2.25 15.17
CA ILE A 17 6.18 -0.99 15.90
C ILE A 17 4.83 -0.97 16.60
N SER A 18 3.76 -1.40 15.90
CA SER A 18 2.42 -1.48 16.50
C SER A 18 2.39 -2.41 17.72
N GLN A 19 3.06 -3.56 17.64
CA GLN A 19 3.15 -4.50 18.77
C GLN A 19 3.95 -3.91 19.93
N LEU A 20 5.06 -3.21 19.66
CA LEU A 20 5.84 -2.54 20.70
C LEU A 20 5.01 -1.47 21.43
N VAL A 21 4.30 -0.62 20.68
CA VAL A 21 3.41 0.41 21.24
C VAL A 21 2.30 -0.21 22.09
N ASN A 22 1.63 -1.25 21.57
CA ASN A 22 0.57 -1.93 22.29
C ASN A 22 1.08 -2.58 23.58
N TYR A 23 2.26 -3.21 23.52
CA TYR A 23 2.90 -3.78 24.70
C TYR A 23 3.20 -2.72 25.77
N THR A 24 3.77 -1.58 25.37
CA THR A 24 4.04 -0.47 26.30
C THR A 24 2.76 0.08 26.92
N LEU A 25 1.69 0.27 26.14
CA LEU A 25 0.40 0.73 26.65
C LEU A 25 -0.21 -0.27 27.64
N LEU A 26 -0.11 -1.57 27.35
CA LEU A 26 -0.60 -2.61 28.24
C LEU A 26 0.16 -2.65 29.56
N GLN A 27 1.49 -2.43 29.52
CA GLN A 27 2.32 -2.36 30.72
C GLN A 27 1.98 -1.15 31.60
N ILE A 28 1.61 -0.02 31.00
CA ILE A 28 1.14 1.17 31.72
C ILE A 28 -0.23 0.94 32.37
N ALA A 29 -1.03 0.02 31.83
CA ALA A 29 -2.35 -0.36 32.35
C ALA A 29 -2.31 -1.56 33.33
N ASP A 30 -1.17 -1.84 33.96
CA ASP A 30 -0.97 -2.99 34.86
C ASP A 30 -1.28 -4.35 34.22
N GLY A 31 -1.15 -4.46 32.89
CA GLY A 31 -1.45 -5.69 32.16
C GLY A 31 -2.93 -5.89 31.82
N ASP A 32 -3.81 -4.97 32.21
CA ASP A 32 -5.25 -5.05 31.91
C ASP A 32 -5.61 -4.21 30.68
N GLN A 33 -6.17 -4.85 29.64
CA GLN A 33 -6.68 -4.15 28.46
C GLN A 33 -7.86 -3.21 28.79
N ARG A 34 -8.55 -3.45 29.90
CA ARG A 34 -9.61 -2.60 30.45
C ARG A 34 -9.12 -1.67 31.57
N GLY A 35 -7.82 -1.71 31.88
CA GLY A 35 -7.19 -0.79 32.80
C GLY A 35 -7.37 0.66 32.30
N LYS A 36 -7.68 1.57 33.22
CA LYS A 36 -7.88 2.99 32.88
C LYS A 36 -6.55 3.71 32.82
N ILE A 37 -6.11 4.06 31.62
CA ILE A 37 -5.01 4.99 31.38
C ILE A 37 -5.62 6.38 31.15
N LEU A 38 -5.34 7.34 32.04
CA LEU A 38 -5.75 8.74 31.89
C LEU A 38 -7.26 8.92 31.57
N GLY A 39 -8.11 8.08 32.17
CA GLY A 39 -9.58 8.15 32.01
C GLY A 39 -10.18 7.35 30.84
N LEU A 40 -9.36 6.73 29.99
CA LEU A 40 -9.78 5.84 28.90
C LEU A 40 -9.21 4.43 29.09
N GLU A 41 -9.85 3.43 28.50
CA GLU A 41 -9.38 2.05 28.58
C GLU A 41 -8.14 1.84 27.68
N ALA A 42 -7.22 0.96 28.08
CA ALA A 42 -5.97 0.73 27.36
C ALA A 42 -6.17 0.36 25.88
N TRP A 43 -7.19 -0.44 25.55
CA TRP A 43 -7.50 -0.77 24.15
C TRP A 43 -7.90 0.46 23.31
N GLN A 44 -8.53 1.47 23.92
CA GLN A 44 -8.90 2.71 23.23
C GLN A 44 -7.64 3.51 22.88
N TRP A 45 -6.64 3.51 23.77
CA TRP A 45 -5.33 4.09 23.48
C TRP A 45 -4.58 3.31 22.40
N MET A 46 -4.63 1.97 22.42
CA MET A 46 -3.99 1.13 21.39
C MET A 46 -4.52 1.46 19.98
N LEU A 47 -5.83 1.63 19.83
CA LEU A 47 -6.42 2.09 18.56
C LEU A 47 -6.15 3.58 18.31
N GLY A 48 -6.21 4.41 19.34
CA GLY A 48 -6.03 5.86 19.26
C GLY A 48 -4.65 6.28 18.77
N VAL A 49 -3.59 5.53 19.10
CA VAL A 49 -2.24 5.84 18.62
C VAL A 49 -2.13 5.77 17.09
N MET A 50 -2.98 4.99 16.40
CA MET A 50 -3.02 4.94 14.93
C MET A 50 -3.35 6.30 14.29
N VAL A 51 -4.00 7.21 15.03
CA VAL A 51 -4.31 8.56 14.56
C VAL A 51 -3.02 9.35 14.29
N VAL A 52 -1.96 9.13 15.07
CA VAL A 52 -0.69 9.87 14.94
C VAL A 52 -0.05 9.64 13.55
N PRO A 53 0.26 8.40 13.12
CA PRO A 53 0.81 8.17 11.79
C PRO A 53 -0.19 8.51 10.67
N ALA A 54 -1.51 8.37 10.89
CA ALA A 54 -2.51 8.72 9.89
C ALA A 54 -2.55 10.23 9.62
N VAL A 55 -2.53 11.07 10.66
CA VAL A 55 -2.47 12.53 10.53
C VAL A 55 -1.13 12.95 9.95
N LEU A 56 -0.02 12.36 10.41
CA LEU A 56 1.30 12.64 9.86
C LEU A 56 1.35 12.35 8.35
N TYR A 57 0.85 11.18 7.94
CA TYR A 57 0.73 10.82 6.53
C TYR A 57 -0.18 11.77 5.76
N GLY A 58 -1.35 12.12 6.34
CA GLY A 58 -2.27 13.08 5.75
C GLY A 58 -1.63 14.45 5.51
N LEU A 59 -0.86 14.96 6.48
CA LEU A 59 -0.12 16.21 6.33
C LEU A 59 0.98 16.11 5.28
N LEU A 60 1.77 15.03 5.30
CA LEU A 60 2.82 14.79 4.30
C LEU A 60 2.25 14.62 2.89
N SER A 61 1.04 14.09 2.76
CA SER A 61 0.39 13.88 1.46
C SER A 61 0.17 15.18 0.68
N PHE A 62 -0.01 16.31 1.36
CA PHE A 62 -0.13 17.63 0.72
C PHE A 62 1.17 18.09 0.04
N ALA A 63 2.32 17.54 0.45
CA ALA A 63 3.63 17.85 -0.15
C ALA A 63 3.99 16.89 -1.30
N ILE A 64 3.28 15.76 -1.44
CA ILE A 64 3.58 14.76 -2.47
C ILE A 64 3.00 15.25 -3.81
N PRO A 65 3.82 15.44 -4.86
CA PRO A 65 3.31 15.81 -6.16
C PRO A 65 2.47 14.69 -6.77
N GLU A 66 1.49 15.07 -7.59
CA GLU A 66 0.68 14.14 -8.36
C GLU A 66 1.56 13.25 -9.26
N SER A 67 1.17 11.98 -9.44
CA SER A 67 1.99 11.08 -10.26
C SER A 67 2.04 11.57 -11.73
N PRO A 68 3.22 11.55 -12.39
CA PRO A 68 3.34 11.94 -13.80
C PRO A 68 2.38 11.19 -14.72
N ARG A 69 2.15 9.90 -14.43
CA ARG A 69 1.19 9.05 -15.15
C ARG A 69 -0.24 9.57 -15.05
N PHE A 70 -0.67 9.98 -13.85
CA PHE A 70 -1.99 10.59 -13.65
C PHE A 70 -2.12 11.91 -14.40
N LEU A 71 -1.10 12.78 -14.32
CA LEU A 71 -1.10 14.07 -15.03
C LEU A 71 -1.17 13.92 -16.55
N ILE A 72 -0.47 12.93 -17.11
CA ILE A 72 -0.58 12.57 -18.54
C ILE A 72 -2.00 12.08 -18.86
N SER A 73 -2.60 11.27 -18.00
CA SER A 73 -3.96 10.73 -18.19
C SER A 73 -5.04 11.80 -18.29
N VAL A 74 -4.87 12.94 -17.61
CA VAL A 74 -5.78 14.09 -17.61
C VAL A 74 -5.37 15.20 -18.59
N GLY A 75 -4.40 14.94 -19.48
CA GLY A 75 -3.95 15.87 -20.51
C GLY A 75 -2.97 16.96 -20.04
N LYS A 76 -2.52 16.93 -18.78
CA LYS A 76 -1.60 17.93 -18.19
C LYS A 76 -0.12 17.58 -18.42
N LYS A 77 0.27 17.39 -19.69
CA LYS A 77 1.63 16.96 -20.08
C LYS A 77 2.75 17.90 -19.59
N ALA A 78 2.51 19.21 -19.60
CA ALA A 78 3.49 20.20 -19.13
C ALA A 78 3.79 20.10 -17.62
N GLN A 79 2.79 19.73 -16.80
CA GLN A 79 3.00 19.50 -15.36
C GLN A 79 3.71 18.17 -15.12
N ALA A 80 3.36 17.13 -15.87
CA ALA A 80 4.05 15.84 -15.82
C ALA A 80 5.54 15.99 -16.14
N ARG A 81 5.89 16.82 -17.13
CA ARG A 81 7.29 17.13 -17.49
C ARG A 81 8.08 17.73 -16.33
N LYS A 82 7.52 18.72 -15.62
CA LYS A 82 8.19 19.34 -14.46
C LYS A 82 8.46 18.34 -13.33
N ILE A 83 7.53 17.44 -13.06
CA ILE A 83 7.71 16.43 -12.01
C ILE A 83 8.70 15.35 -12.46
N LEU A 84 8.70 14.96 -13.74
CA LEU A 84 9.71 14.05 -14.29
C LEU A 84 11.12 14.66 -14.25
N GLU A 85 11.25 15.96 -14.49
CA GLU A 85 12.50 16.72 -14.36
C GLU A 85 13.01 16.68 -12.91
N GLU A 86 12.13 16.88 -11.93
CA GLU A 86 12.46 16.82 -10.50
C GLU A 86 12.86 15.42 -10.02
N VAL A 87 12.20 14.36 -10.54
CA VAL A 87 12.38 12.98 -10.09
C VAL A 87 13.50 12.24 -10.84
N GLU A 88 13.61 12.40 -12.16
CA GLU A 88 14.59 11.69 -13.00
C GLU A 88 15.80 12.56 -13.40
N GLY A 89 15.72 13.89 -13.24
CA GLY A 89 16.78 14.85 -13.53
C GLY A 89 16.90 15.29 -14.99
N ASP A 90 17.64 16.37 -15.23
CA ASP A 90 17.79 17.07 -16.53
C ASP A 90 18.50 16.28 -17.65
N LYS A 91 19.07 15.11 -17.34
CA LYS A 91 19.91 14.36 -18.29
C LYS A 91 19.10 13.44 -19.22
N ILE A 92 17.77 13.42 -19.10
CA ILE A 92 16.90 12.54 -19.86
C ILE A 92 16.04 13.36 -20.80
N ASP A 93 15.78 12.81 -21.99
CA ASP A 93 14.78 13.37 -22.90
C ASP A 93 13.38 13.18 -22.30
N LEU A 94 12.92 14.24 -21.62
CA LEU A 94 11.62 14.27 -20.95
C LEU A 94 10.46 14.08 -21.93
N ASP A 95 10.59 14.56 -23.17
CA ASP A 95 9.53 14.46 -24.18
C ASP A 95 9.42 13.02 -24.70
N ALA A 96 10.56 12.34 -24.88
CA ALA A 96 10.59 10.90 -25.15
C ALA A 96 9.97 10.09 -24.00
N ARG A 97 10.27 10.43 -22.74
CA ARG A 97 9.68 9.76 -21.56
C ARG A 97 8.18 9.94 -21.44
N VAL A 98 7.67 11.15 -21.65
CA VAL A 98 6.23 11.41 -21.65
C VAL A 98 5.53 10.59 -22.74
N THR A 99 6.12 10.52 -23.93
CA THR A 99 5.59 9.74 -25.06
C THR A 99 5.63 8.24 -24.79
N GLU A 100 6.69 7.74 -24.15
CA GLU A 100 6.80 6.35 -23.72
C GLU A 100 5.71 5.99 -22.71
N ILE A 101 5.50 6.83 -21.69
CA ILE A 101 4.46 6.64 -20.68
C ILE A 101 3.07 6.64 -21.32
N GLU A 102 2.80 7.59 -22.22
CA GLU A 102 1.53 7.68 -22.96
C GLU A 102 1.29 6.43 -23.82
N THR A 103 2.32 5.97 -24.54
CA THR A 103 2.24 4.75 -25.37
C THR A 103 2.01 3.51 -24.52
N ALA A 104 2.71 3.38 -23.38
CA ALA A 104 2.51 2.30 -22.43
C ALA A 104 1.08 2.29 -21.86
N MET A 105 0.55 3.47 -21.50
CA MET A 105 -0.83 3.60 -21.02
C MET A 105 -1.87 3.20 -22.07
N HIS A 106 -1.65 3.51 -23.35
CA HIS A 106 -2.55 3.10 -24.42
C HIS A 106 -2.46 1.60 -24.76
N ARG A 107 -1.30 0.97 -24.51
CA ARG A 107 -1.10 -0.48 -24.66
C ARG A 107 -1.60 -1.29 -23.47
N GLU A 108 -1.78 -0.65 -22.32
CA GLU A 108 -2.34 -1.29 -21.12
C GLU A 108 -3.82 -1.64 -21.39
N HIS A 109 -4.07 -2.91 -21.71
CA HIS A 109 -5.43 -3.43 -21.68
C HIS A 109 -5.93 -3.31 -20.24
N LYS A 110 -7.06 -2.60 -20.03
CA LYS A 110 -7.69 -2.55 -18.71
C LYS A 110 -8.15 -3.95 -18.34
N SER A 111 -7.32 -4.67 -17.60
CA SER A 111 -7.66 -6.00 -17.11
C SER A 111 -8.96 -5.92 -16.34
N SER A 112 -9.98 -6.61 -16.86
CA SER A 112 -11.29 -6.69 -16.25
C SER A 112 -11.39 -7.97 -15.43
N PHE A 113 -12.23 -7.98 -14.40
CA PHE A 113 -12.59 -9.22 -13.70
C PHE A 113 -13.13 -10.30 -14.65
N LYS A 114 -13.67 -9.90 -15.80
CA LYS A 114 -14.10 -10.82 -16.87
C LYS A 114 -12.95 -11.55 -17.54
N ASP A 115 -11.75 -10.98 -17.57
CA ASP A 115 -10.56 -11.61 -18.17
C ASP A 115 -10.05 -12.76 -17.30
N LEU A 116 -10.47 -12.81 -16.05
CA LEU A 116 -10.21 -13.92 -15.13
C LEU A 116 -11.16 -15.10 -15.36
N LEU A 117 -12.24 -14.92 -16.12
CA LEU A 117 -13.20 -15.98 -16.44
C LEU A 117 -12.61 -16.87 -17.54
N GLY A 118 -12.49 -18.16 -17.26
CA GLY A 118 -11.92 -19.15 -18.17
C GLY A 118 -13.00 -20.00 -18.85
N ASN A 119 -12.75 -20.42 -20.09
CA ASN A 119 -13.75 -21.13 -20.91
C ASN A 119 -14.07 -22.57 -20.44
N ARG A 120 -13.34 -23.13 -19.47
CA ARG A 120 -13.40 -24.57 -19.13
C ARG A 120 -13.80 -24.88 -17.68
N PHE A 121 -13.62 -23.94 -16.74
CA PHE A 121 -13.91 -24.18 -15.32
C PHE A 121 -14.21 -22.86 -14.56
N PHE A 122 -15.02 -22.00 -15.17
CA PHE A 122 -15.44 -20.68 -14.68
C PHE A 122 -14.31 -19.64 -14.55
N PHE A 123 -13.15 -19.97 -13.99
CA PHE A 123 -11.96 -19.11 -13.86
C PHE A 123 -10.72 -19.70 -14.55
N LEU A 124 -9.71 -18.85 -14.80
CA LEU A 124 -8.38 -19.27 -15.26
C LEU A 124 -7.69 -20.20 -14.24
N PRO A 125 -6.88 -21.18 -14.68
CA PRO A 125 -6.16 -22.11 -13.79
C PRO A 125 -5.32 -21.42 -12.71
N ILE A 126 -4.74 -20.25 -13.01
CA ILE A 126 -3.94 -19.48 -12.05
C ILE A 126 -4.78 -18.98 -10.85
N VAL A 127 -6.07 -18.71 -11.06
CA VAL A 127 -6.99 -18.31 -10.00
C VAL A 127 -7.23 -19.48 -9.05
N TRP A 128 -7.39 -20.70 -9.58
CA TRP A 128 -7.53 -21.91 -8.77
C TRP A 128 -6.28 -22.23 -7.97
N VAL A 129 -5.09 -22.02 -8.53
CA VAL A 129 -3.82 -22.15 -7.79
C VAL A 129 -3.76 -21.13 -6.64
N GLY A 130 -4.15 -19.88 -6.88
CA GLY A 130 -4.20 -18.85 -5.84
C GLY A 130 -5.19 -19.16 -4.71
N ILE A 131 -6.38 -19.67 -5.05
CA ILE A 131 -7.39 -20.11 -4.07
C ILE A 131 -6.85 -21.29 -3.26
N GLY A 132 -6.33 -22.33 -3.91
CA GLY A 132 -5.76 -23.49 -3.24
C GLY A 132 -4.60 -23.12 -2.33
N LEU A 133 -3.73 -22.22 -2.78
CA LEU A 133 -2.63 -21.69 -1.97
C LEU A 133 -3.15 -20.90 -0.76
N SER A 134 -4.16 -20.05 -0.92
CA SER A 134 -4.77 -19.29 0.19
C SER A 134 -5.45 -20.19 1.22
N MET A 135 -6.14 -21.24 0.76
CA MET A 135 -6.71 -22.26 1.65
C MET A 135 -5.62 -23.00 2.41
N PHE A 136 -4.51 -23.37 1.74
CA PHE A 136 -3.38 -24.01 2.40
C PHE A 136 -2.70 -23.08 3.43
N GLN A 137 -2.57 -21.79 3.12
CA GLN A 137 -2.08 -20.77 4.05
C GLN A 137 -2.93 -20.66 5.31
N GLN A 138 -4.26 -20.74 5.19
CA GLN A 138 -5.17 -20.75 6.34
C GLN A 138 -5.06 -22.05 7.15
N LEU A 139 -4.92 -23.20 6.49
CA LEU A 139 -4.78 -24.52 7.13
C LEU A 139 -3.45 -24.70 7.87
N VAL A 140 -2.36 -24.11 7.36
CA VAL A 140 -1.04 -24.13 8.01
C VAL A 140 -0.97 -23.13 9.18
N GLY A 141 -2.00 -22.32 9.40
CA GLY A 141 -2.17 -21.56 10.63
C GLY A 141 -1.58 -20.16 10.63
N ILE A 142 -1.45 -19.48 9.48
CA ILE A 142 -1.03 -18.06 9.43
C ILE A 142 -1.98 -17.15 10.26
N ASN A 143 -3.17 -17.63 10.60
CA ASN A 143 -4.17 -16.90 11.40
C ASN A 143 -4.28 -17.37 12.87
N VAL A 144 -3.34 -18.19 13.36
CA VAL A 144 -3.20 -18.55 14.79
C VAL A 144 -1.83 -18.07 15.27
N ALA A 145 -1.71 -16.77 15.48
CA ALA A 145 -0.63 -16.13 16.24
C ALA A 145 -1.16 -14.84 16.86
#